data_AF-A0A7W7ZX69-F1
#
_entry.id   AF-A0A7W7ZX69-F1
#
_cell.length_a   1.000
_cell.length_b   1.000
_cell.length_c   1.000
_cell.angle_alpha   90.00
_cell.angle_beta   90.00
_cell.angle_gamma   90.00
#
_symmetry.space_group_name_H-M   'P 1'
#
loop_
_entity.id
_entity.type
_entity.pdbx_description
1 polymer ?
#
loop_
_entity_poly.entity_id
_entity_poly.type
_entity_poly.pdbx_seq_one_letter_code
_entity_poly.pdbx_strand_id
1 'polypeptide(L)'
;MAVRLVLAVIGVSLSMFACGNSGAEGDSPSVATVEIYSGRPNPSWTLDKSARSAVVTAVDDLRVDEGLKPPDEGKLGFRWIEVTGLDTSHGRAARAKVAPRVVALELSADRRVVLLADPESHTLQELLRHAAGHVDADVLNLIRQQIR
;
A
#
# COMPACT_ATOMS: atom_id res chain seq x y z
N MET A 1 -58.87 22.84 52.91
CA MET A 1 -59.88 22.15 52.07
C MET A 1 -59.17 21.31 51.02
N ALA A 2 -59.53 20.04 50.98
CA ALA A 2 -59.34 19.01 49.93
C ALA A 2 -58.10 19.06 49.02
N VAL A 3 -57.17 18.18 49.36
CA VAL A 3 -56.24 17.47 48.46
C VAL A 3 -57.02 16.76 47.35
N ARG A 4 -56.59 16.87 46.09
CA ARG A 4 -56.87 15.85 45.06
C ARG A 4 -55.61 15.51 44.27
N LEU A 5 -55.36 14.21 44.30
CA LEU A 5 -54.20 13.44 43.86
C LEU A 5 -54.60 12.70 42.57
N VAL A 6 -53.82 12.82 41.49
CA VAL A 6 -53.85 11.94 40.28
C VAL A 6 -52.43 12.00 39.70
N LEU A 7 -51.50 11.07 39.98
CA LEU A 7 -51.28 9.69 39.50
C LEU A 7 -50.88 9.52 38.01
N ALA A 8 -49.61 9.10 37.81
CA ALA A 8 -48.98 8.36 36.69
C ALA A 8 -48.95 9.04 35.30
N VAL A 9 -47.83 9.09 34.57
CA VAL A 9 -47.10 7.94 34.00
C VAL A 9 -45.58 8.17 33.98
N ILE A 10 -44.85 7.16 34.44
CA ILE A 10 -43.42 6.99 34.31
C ILE A 10 -43.10 6.61 32.86
N GLY A 11 -42.54 7.54 32.09
CA GLY A 11 -41.94 7.27 30.79
C GLY A 11 -40.43 7.11 30.94
N VAL A 12 -40.00 5.89 31.28
CA VAL A 12 -38.60 5.47 31.18
C VAL A 12 -38.29 5.29 29.70
N SER A 13 -37.60 6.25 29.10
CA SER A 13 -36.91 6.06 27.82
C SER A 13 -35.42 5.87 28.08
N LEU A 14 -35.07 4.62 28.38
CA LEU A 14 -33.74 4.07 28.16
C LEU A 14 -33.47 4.10 26.65
N SER A 15 -32.77 5.13 26.17
CA SER A 15 -32.12 5.09 24.86
C SER A 15 -30.63 4.85 25.05
N MET A 16 -30.29 3.69 25.61
CA MET A 16 -29.03 3.03 25.27
C MET A 16 -29.19 2.51 23.85
N PHE A 17 -28.44 3.08 22.90
CA PHE A 17 -27.87 2.46 21.69
C PHE A 17 -27.41 3.60 20.76
N ALA A 18 -26.53 4.46 21.27
CA ALA A 18 -25.55 5.06 20.39
C ALA A 18 -24.47 3.99 20.20
N CYS A 19 -24.71 3.09 19.24
CA CYS A 19 -23.65 2.28 18.66
C CYS A 19 -22.54 3.24 18.27
N GLY A 20 -21.44 3.22 19.03
CA GLY A 20 -20.18 3.77 18.61
C GLY A 20 -19.74 3.01 17.38
N ASN A 21 -20.18 3.46 16.21
CA ASN A 21 -19.55 3.14 14.96
C ASN A 21 -18.26 3.99 14.92
N SER A 22 -17.32 3.62 15.78
CA SER A 22 -15.94 4.11 15.72
C SER A 22 -15.49 3.87 14.30
N GLY A 23 -15.28 4.96 13.58
CA GLY A 23 -15.07 4.97 12.15
C GLY A 23 -14.05 3.93 11.74
N ALA A 24 -14.46 3.00 10.89
CA ALA A 24 -13.56 2.51 9.87
C ALA A 24 -13.29 3.71 8.95
N GLU A 25 -12.34 4.57 9.34
CA GLU A 25 -11.51 5.24 8.35
C GLU A 25 -10.92 4.09 7.51
N GLY A 26 -11.58 3.82 6.39
CA GLY A 26 -11.27 2.69 5.53
C GLY A 26 -9.85 2.88 5.04
N ASP A 27 -8.93 2.18 5.66
CA ASP A 27 -7.54 2.13 5.24
C ASP A 27 -7.53 1.51 3.83
N SER A 28 -7.41 2.35 2.81
CA SER A 28 -7.45 1.92 1.42
C SER A 28 -6.42 0.80 1.22
N PRO A 29 -6.83 -0.35 0.65
CA PRO A 29 -5.94 -1.49 0.53
C PRO A 29 -4.71 -1.13 -0.31
N SER A 30 -3.53 -1.55 0.12
CA SER A 30 -2.33 -1.42 -0.68
C SER A 30 -2.35 -2.47 -1.80
N VAL A 31 -2.25 -2.04 -3.05
CA VAL A 31 -2.27 -2.92 -4.23
C VAL A 31 -0.91 -2.87 -4.91
N ALA A 32 -0.33 -4.04 -5.15
CA ALA A 32 0.87 -4.23 -5.94
C ALA A 32 0.53 -4.69 -7.36
N THR A 33 1.17 -4.10 -8.35
CA THR A 33 0.99 -4.40 -9.78
C THR A 33 2.35 -4.59 -10.43
N VAL A 34 2.56 -5.70 -11.13
CA VAL A 34 3.79 -5.90 -11.91
C VAL A 34 3.69 -5.10 -13.20
N GLU A 35 4.54 -4.10 -13.38
CA GLU A 35 4.62 -3.35 -14.63
C GLU A 35 5.55 -4.06 -15.62
N ILE A 36 4.95 -4.74 -16.61
CA ILE A 36 5.66 -5.52 -17.61
C ILE A 36 5.13 -5.24 -19.02
N TYR A 37 6.01 -4.83 -19.92
CA TYR A 37 5.66 -4.64 -21.33
C TYR A 37 5.57 -6.00 -22.04
N SER A 38 4.35 -6.56 -22.11
CA SER A 38 4.09 -7.90 -22.67
C SER A 38 2.90 -7.98 -23.65
N GLY A 39 2.11 -6.90 -23.76
CA GLY A 39 0.84 -6.90 -24.49
C GLY A 39 -0.32 -7.61 -23.77
N ARG A 40 -0.09 -8.13 -22.56
CA ARG A 40 -1.13 -8.69 -21.68
C ARG A 40 -1.43 -7.73 -20.52
N PRO A 41 -2.60 -7.83 -19.87
CA PRO A 41 -2.87 -7.10 -18.63
C PRO A 41 -1.80 -7.42 -17.57
N ASN A 42 -1.37 -6.38 -16.86
CA ASN A 42 -0.40 -6.51 -15.77
C ASN A 42 -1.03 -7.27 -14.58
N PRO A 43 -0.37 -8.29 -14.02
CA PRO A 43 -0.87 -8.98 -12.85
C PRO A 43 -0.79 -8.07 -11.63
N SER A 44 -1.83 -8.10 -10.81
CA SER A 44 -1.94 -7.30 -9.59
C SER A 44 -2.55 -8.09 -8.44
N TRP A 45 -2.21 -7.70 -7.21
CA TRP A 45 -2.71 -8.30 -5.99
C TRP A 45 -2.74 -7.31 -4.85
N THR A 46 -3.64 -7.54 -3.90
CA THR A 46 -3.68 -6.78 -2.66
C THR A 46 -2.65 -7.31 -1.68
N LEU A 47 -1.88 -6.41 -1.06
CA LEU A 47 -0.97 -6.76 0.02
C LEU A 47 -1.77 -6.96 1.31
N ASP A 48 -1.68 -8.16 1.88
CA ASP A 48 -2.15 -8.38 3.24
C ASP A 48 -1.34 -7.54 4.25
N LYS A 49 -1.80 -7.51 5.50
CA LYS A 49 -1.15 -6.72 6.56
C LYS A 49 0.33 -7.08 6.74
N SER A 50 0.67 -8.37 6.68
CA SER A 50 2.05 -8.83 6.88
C SER A 50 2.95 -8.42 5.73
N ALA A 51 2.49 -8.63 4.49
CA ALA A 51 3.21 -8.24 3.28
C ALA A 51 3.42 -6.73 3.22
N ARG A 52 2.38 -5.96 3.53
CA ARG A 52 2.43 -4.50 3.58
C ARG A 52 3.44 -4.01 4.61
N SER A 53 3.39 -4.53 5.85
CA SER A 53 4.33 -4.15 6.91
C SER A 53 5.77 -4.49 6.54
N ALA A 54 6.03 -5.64 5.92
CA ALA A 54 7.37 -6.01 5.46
C ALA A 54 7.90 -5.05 4.39
N VAL A 55 7.08 -4.72 3.39
CA VAL A 55 7.45 -3.76 2.33
C VAL A 55 7.68 -2.36 2.89
N VAL A 56 6.82 -1.87 3.79
CA VAL A 56 6.99 -0.56 4.44
C VAL A 56 8.29 -0.52 5.23
N THR A 57 8.58 -1.56 6.02
CA THR A 57 9.85 -1.64 6.78
C THR A 57 11.05 -1.59 5.85
N ALA A 58 11.02 -2.34 4.74
CA ALA A 58 12.11 -2.32 3.76
C ALA A 58 12.29 -0.94 3.11
N VAL A 59 11.20 -0.22 2.83
CA VAL A 59 11.24 1.15 2.27
C VAL A 59 11.74 2.16 3.29
N ASP A 60 11.32 2.06 4.55
CA ASP A 60 11.67 3.01 5.62
C ASP A 60 13.16 2.97 6.00
N ASP A 61 13.82 1.83 5.76
CA ASP A 61 15.26 1.68 5.96
C ASP A 61 16.10 2.32 4.82
N LEU A 62 15.45 2.74 3.72
CA LEU A 62 16.15 3.32 2.57
C LEU A 62 16.47 4.81 2.78
N ARG A 63 17.51 5.27 2.09
CA ARG A 63 17.93 6.67 2.12
C ARG A 63 17.54 7.37 0.82
N VAL A 64 17.11 8.62 0.97
CA VAL A 64 16.90 9.53 -0.17
C VAL A 64 18.23 9.77 -0.88
N ASP A 65 18.24 9.64 -2.20
CA ASP A 65 19.38 9.94 -3.06
C ASP A 65 18.92 10.68 -4.32
N GLU A 66 19.20 11.99 -4.35
CA GLU A 66 18.85 12.89 -5.46
C GLU A 66 19.69 12.67 -6.72
N GLY A 67 20.80 11.91 -6.62
CA GLY A 67 21.64 11.54 -7.76
C GLY A 67 21.10 10.34 -8.55
N LEU A 68 20.09 9.64 -8.03
CA LEU A 68 19.46 8.52 -8.72
C LEU A 68 18.65 8.96 -9.93
N LYS A 69 18.52 8.04 -10.87
CA LYS A 69 17.58 8.18 -11.99
C LYS A 69 16.28 7.45 -11.63
N PRO A 70 15.11 8.00 -12.00
CA PRO A 70 13.86 7.29 -11.85
C PRO A 70 13.85 6.01 -12.71
N PRO A 71 13.02 5.01 -12.37
CA PRO A 71 12.84 3.82 -13.20
C PRO A 71 12.52 4.14 -14.66
N ASP A 72 13.16 3.44 -15.59
CA ASP A 72 13.02 3.66 -17.04
C ASP A 72 11.65 3.17 -17.56
N GLU A 73 10.79 4.13 -17.93
CA GLU A 73 9.46 3.87 -18.48
C GLU A 73 9.49 3.29 -19.91
N GLY A 74 10.61 3.46 -20.64
CA GLY A 74 10.79 2.95 -22.00
C GLY A 74 11.27 1.50 -22.05
N LYS A 75 11.71 0.93 -20.92
CA LYS A 75 12.29 -0.41 -20.85
C LYS A 75 11.31 -1.49 -21.36
N LEU A 76 11.81 -2.41 -22.19
CA LEU A 76 11.08 -3.60 -22.62
C LEU A 76 11.16 -4.70 -21.54
N GLY A 77 10.09 -5.50 -21.39
CA GLY A 77 10.02 -6.52 -20.35
C GLY A 77 9.63 -5.95 -18.98
N PHE A 78 10.21 -6.51 -17.91
CA PHE A 78 9.94 -6.07 -16.54
C PHE A 78 10.56 -4.70 -16.28
N ARG A 79 9.73 -3.79 -15.76
CA ARG A 79 10.12 -2.42 -15.46
C ARG A 79 10.24 -2.21 -13.95
N TRP A 80 9.15 -2.41 -13.22
CA TRP A 80 9.06 -2.28 -11.76
C TRP A 80 7.83 -3.01 -11.23
N ILE A 81 7.69 -3.07 -9.91
CA ILE A 81 6.41 -3.35 -9.25
C ILE A 81 5.89 -2.02 -8.71
N GLU A 82 4.69 -1.62 -9.13
CA GLU A 82 4.02 -0.43 -8.59
C GLU A 82 3.20 -0.84 -7.38
N VAL A 83 3.37 -0.13 -6.27
CA VAL A 83 2.55 -0.31 -5.07
C VAL A 83 1.81 0.99 -4.77
N THR A 84 0.50 0.91 -4.57
CA THR A 84 -0.34 2.05 -4.20
C THR A 84 -0.72 1.99 -2.73
N GLY A 85 -0.98 3.14 -2.11
CA GLY A 85 -1.52 3.21 -0.75
C GLY A 85 -0.56 2.65 0.31
N LEU A 86 0.73 3.00 0.23
CA LEU A 86 1.70 2.69 1.28
C LEU A 86 1.86 3.90 2.21
N ASP A 87 1.76 3.67 3.51
CA ASP A 87 2.15 4.65 4.52
C ASP A 87 3.58 4.35 4.96
N THR A 88 4.50 5.29 4.70
CA THR A 88 5.94 5.16 5.00
C THR A 88 6.38 6.31 5.89
N SER A 89 7.55 6.20 6.49
CA SER A 89 8.25 7.28 7.21
C SER A 89 8.52 8.51 6.33
N HIS A 90 8.59 8.34 5.00
CA HIS A 90 8.70 9.44 4.03
C HIS A 90 7.35 10.11 3.72
N GLY A 91 6.25 9.58 4.25
CA GLY A 91 4.88 10.02 4.02
C GLY A 91 4.02 8.95 3.34
N ARG A 92 2.74 9.29 3.16
CA ARG A 92 1.81 8.45 2.40
C ARG A 92 2.15 8.51 0.92
N ALA A 93 2.49 7.37 0.32
CA ALA A 93 2.77 7.24 -1.09
C ALA A 93 1.46 7.02 -1.88
N ALA A 94 1.21 7.88 -2.86
CA ALA A 94 0.19 7.63 -3.87
C ALA A 94 0.61 6.42 -4.73
N ARG A 95 1.89 6.37 -5.12
CA ARG A 95 2.52 5.28 -5.87
C ARG A 95 3.97 5.10 -5.41
N ALA A 96 4.40 3.86 -5.30
CA ALA A 96 5.78 3.47 -5.10
C ALA A 96 6.19 2.59 -6.29
N LYS A 97 7.07 3.09 -7.17
CA LYS A 97 7.66 2.29 -8.25
C LYS A 97 8.92 1.61 -7.71
N VAL A 98 8.86 0.31 -7.48
CA VAL A 98 9.96 -0.49 -6.95
C VAL A 98 10.68 -1.20 -8.10
N ALA A 99 11.83 -0.67 -8.49
CA ALA A 99 12.68 -1.20 -9.55
C ALA A 99 13.99 -1.75 -8.97
N PRO A 100 14.82 -2.47 -9.76
CA PRO A 100 16.14 -2.86 -9.30
C PRO A 100 16.94 -1.63 -8.87
N ARG A 101 17.49 -1.68 -7.67
CA ARG A 101 18.39 -0.68 -7.09
C ARG A 101 17.78 0.67 -6.70
N VAL A 102 16.50 0.92 -7.01
CA VAL A 102 15.84 2.21 -6.77
C VAL A 102 14.36 2.04 -6.48
N VAL A 103 13.87 2.79 -5.48
CA VAL A 103 12.44 2.97 -5.21
C VAL A 103 12.09 4.43 -5.46
N ALA A 104 11.10 4.68 -6.32
CA ALA A 104 10.56 6.02 -6.54
C ALA A 104 9.20 6.15 -5.84
N LEU A 105 9.13 6.98 -4.81
CA LEU A 105 7.91 7.28 -4.06
C LEU A 105 7.28 8.57 -4.57
N GLU A 106 6.10 8.49 -5.17
CA GLU A 106 5.25 9.65 -5.45
C GLU A 106 4.34 9.88 -4.24
N LEU A 107 4.59 10.97 -3.49
CA LEU A 107 3.85 11.26 -2.26
C LEU A 107 2.45 11.79 -2.55
N SER A 108 1.46 11.37 -1.75
CA SER A 108 0.06 11.77 -1.91
C SER A 108 -0.19 13.25 -1.60
N ALA A 109 0.57 13.84 -0.68
CA ALA A 109 0.32 15.19 -0.19
C ALA A 109 0.63 16.28 -1.22
N ASP A 110 1.70 16.12 -2.00
CA ASP A 110 2.26 17.15 -2.88
C ASP A 110 2.67 16.63 -4.26
N ARG A 111 2.46 15.34 -4.55
CA ARG A 111 2.88 14.66 -5.79
C ARG A 111 4.40 14.74 -6.04
N ARG A 112 5.19 15.07 -5.02
CA ARG A 112 6.65 15.06 -5.12
C ARG A 112 7.15 13.62 -5.24
N VAL A 113 8.12 13.42 -6.12
CA VAL A 113 8.81 12.13 -6.26
C VAL A 113 10.08 12.15 -5.41
N VAL A 114 10.18 11.20 -4.49
CA VAL A 114 11.38 10.93 -3.68
C VAL A 114 12.03 9.67 -4.22
N LEU A 115 13.32 9.75 -4.56
CA LEU A 115 14.09 8.59 -5.00
C LEU A 115 14.89 8.04 -3.83
N LEU A 116 14.75 6.75 -3.58
CA LEU A 116 15.39 6.02 -2.51
C LEU A 116 16.36 4.99 -3.09
N ALA A 117 17.58 4.94 -2.55
CA ALA A 117 18.58 3.96 -2.93
C ALA A 117 18.28 2.61 -2.27
N ASP A 118 18.09 1.57 -3.07
CA ASP A 118 17.90 0.18 -2.60
C ASP A 118 18.96 -0.74 -3.24
N PRO A 119 20.26 -0.55 -2.94
CA PRO A 119 21.35 -1.16 -3.72
C PRO A 119 21.26 -2.69 -3.85
N GLU A 120 20.74 -3.36 -2.84
CA GLU A 120 20.55 -4.82 -2.79
C GLU A 120 19.18 -5.27 -3.33
N SER A 121 18.33 -4.31 -3.74
CA SER A 121 16.95 -4.54 -4.21
C SER A 121 16.10 -5.31 -3.21
N HIS A 122 16.30 -5.06 -1.91
CA HIS A 122 15.62 -5.78 -0.84
C HIS A 122 14.10 -5.56 -0.90
N THR A 123 13.66 -4.33 -1.20
CA THR A 123 12.23 -3.99 -1.35
C THR A 123 11.58 -4.79 -2.48
N LEU A 124 12.30 -4.92 -3.60
CA LEU A 124 11.83 -5.69 -4.75
C LEU A 124 11.75 -7.18 -4.43
N GLN A 125 12.75 -7.72 -3.72
CA GLN A 125 12.76 -9.12 -3.30
C GLN A 125 11.61 -9.44 -2.34
N GLU A 126 11.32 -8.56 -1.39
CA GLU A 126 10.17 -8.68 -0.48
C GLU A 126 8.86 -8.72 -1.26
N LEU A 127 8.65 -7.82 -2.22
CA LEU A 127 7.46 -7.85 -3.09
C LEU A 127 7.35 -9.14 -3.91
N LEU A 128 8.45 -9.61 -4.49
CA LEU A 128 8.48 -10.86 -5.26
C LEU A 128 8.24 -12.11 -4.40
N ARG A 129 8.62 -12.08 -3.13
CA ARG A 129 8.30 -13.14 -2.16
C ARG A 129 6.80 -13.24 -1.95
N HIS A 130 6.12 -12.10 -1.83
CA HIS A 130 4.67 -12.02 -1.64
C HIS A 130 3.85 -12.14 -2.93
N ALA A 131 4.49 -12.03 -4.10
CA ALA A 131 3.84 -12.26 -5.39
C ALA A 131 3.57 -13.75 -5.68
N ALA A 132 4.23 -14.67 -4.94
CA ALA A 132 4.05 -16.10 -5.10
C ALA A 132 2.60 -16.51 -4.77
N GLY A 133 1.88 -17.05 -5.77
CA GLY A 133 0.47 -17.40 -5.67
C GLY A 133 -0.49 -16.38 -6.29
N HIS A 134 0.01 -15.19 -6.66
CA HIS A 134 -0.76 -14.16 -7.36
C HIS A 134 -0.28 -13.92 -8.79
N VAL A 135 1.01 -14.17 -9.02
CA VAL A 135 1.65 -14.02 -10.33
C VAL A 135 2.04 -15.39 -10.84
N ASP A 136 1.84 -15.60 -12.14
CA ASP A 136 2.24 -16.84 -12.82
C ASP A 136 3.73 -17.13 -12.60
N ALA A 137 4.06 -18.41 -12.41
CA ALA A 137 5.43 -18.84 -12.13
C ALA A 137 6.40 -18.47 -13.26
N ASP A 138 5.96 -18.52 -14.52
CA ASP A 138 6.79 -18.15 -15.68
C ASP A 138 7.09 -16.65 -15.69
N VAL A 139 6.12 -15.83 -15.30
CA VAL A 139 6.31 -14.38 -15.16
C VAL A 139 7.28 -14.08 -14.02
N LEU A 140 7.13 -14.74 -12.86
CA LEU A 140 8.08 -14.58 -11.74
C LEU A 140 9.50 -15.02 -12.12
N ASN A 141 9.63 -16.11 -12.86
CA ASN A 141 10.92 -16.59 -13.35
C ASN A 141 11.54 -15.60 -14.34
N LEU A 142 10.76 -15.04 -15.26
CA LEU A 142 11.21 -14.00 -16.18
C LEU A 142 11.70 -12.75 -15.43
N ILE A 143 10.95 -12.28 -14.44
CA ILE A 143 11.37 -11.12 -13.62
C ILE A 143 12.69 -11.45 -12.91
N ARG A 144 12.79 -12.61 -12.25
CA ARG A 144 14.01 -13.03 -11.54
C ARG A 144 15.24 -13.13 -12.44
N GLN A 145 15.07 -13.46 -13.72
CA GLN A 145 16.16 -13.48 -14.70
C GLN A 145 16.61 -12.07 -15.12
N GLN A 146 15.71 -11.08 -15.10
CA GLN A 146 15.98 -9.71 -15.53
C GLN A 146 16.50 -8.77 -14.44
N ILE A 147 16.50 -9.22 -13.18
CA ILE A 147 16.97 -8.46 -12.01
C ILE A 147 18.34 -8.92 -11.49
N ARG A 148 18.91 -10.00 -12.05
CA ARG A 148 20.30 -10.42 -11.81
C ARG A 148 21.27 -9.52 -12.57
#